data_AF-A0A3C0HKG1-F1
#
_entry.id   AF-A0A3C0HKG1-F1
#
_cell.length_a   1.000
_cell.length_b   1.000
_cell.length_c   1.000
_cell.angle_alpha   90.00
_cell.angle_beta   90.00
_cell.angle_gamma   90.00
#
_symmetry.space_group_name_H-M   'P 1'
#
loop_
_entity.id
_entity.type
_entity.pdbx_description
1 polymer ?
#
loop_
_entity_poly.entity_id
_entity_poly.type
_entity_poly.pdbx_seq_one_letter_code
_entity_poly.pdbx_strand_id
1 'polypeptide(L)'
;WRRSIEAARGAPFPERGLRLSAQRPKPQPAAFRTLQIDAGRQDKLRPGDVLGALTGAAGLPAKAVGKIGLFPTRCYVAVARAQAEKALAKLREQGIKGRKLRVRLIG
;
A
#
# COMPACT_ATOMS: atom_id res chain seq x y z
N TRP A 1 -2.88 -27.73 -36.96
CA TRP A 1 -2.33 -26.58 -36.24
C TRP A 1 -0.97 -26.81 -35.55
N ARG A 2 -0.49 -28.05 -35.32
CA ARG A 2 0.86 -28.31 -34.76
C ARG A 2 2.01 -28.33 -35.78
N ARG A 3 1.77 -28.83 -37.01
CA ARG A 3 2.82 -29.09 -38.01
C ARG A 3 3.44 -27.85 -38.68
N SER A 4 2.81 -26.68 -38.61
CA SER A 4 3.24 -25.52 -39.41
C SER A 4 4.32 -24.65 -38.73
N ILE A 5 4.64 -24.89 -37.45
CA ILE A 5 5.61 -24.07 -36.69
C ILE A 5 7.02 -24.71 -36.76
N GLU A 6 7.11 -26.02 -36.97
CA GLU A 6 8.38 -26.77 -36.99
C GLU A 6 9.25 -26.46 -38.23
N ALA A 7 8.68 -25.94 -39.31
CA ALA A 7 9.40 -25.74 -40.58
C ALA A 7 10.29 -24.48 -40.64
N ALA A 8 10.12 -23.50 -39.74
CA ALA A 8 10.84 -22.22 -39.84
C ALA A 8 12.14 -22.14 -39.01
N ARG A 9 12.41 -23.11 -38.14
CA ARG A 9 13.57 -23.11 -37.25
C ARG A 9 14.08 -24.54 -37.11
N GLY A 10 15.07 -24.91 -37.93
CA GLY A 10 15.69 -26.25 -37.98
C GLY A 10 16.47 -26.67 -36.72
N ALA A 11 16.01 -26.31 -35.53
CA ALA A 11 16.50 -26.84 -34.27
C ALA A 11 15.32 -26.96 -33.29
N PRO A 12 15.17 -28.10 -32.58
CA PRO A 12 14.18 -28.23 -31.53
C PRO A 12 14.41 -27.13 -30.48
N PHE A 13 13.33 -26.55 -29.97
CA PHE A 13 13.41 -25.54 -28.93
C PHE A 13 14.16 -26.16 -27.73
N PRO A 14 15.31 -25.60 -27.30
CA PRO A 14 16.05 -26.19 -26.20
C PRO A 14 15.16 -26.12 -24.97
N GLU A 15 14.74 -27.28 -24.46
CA GLU A 15 14.08 -27.45 -23.18
C GLU A 15 15.08 -27.12 -22.07
N ARG A 16 15.46 -25.85 -21.99
CA ARG A 16 16.33 -25.35 -20.93
C ARG A 16 15.43 -25.29 -19.70
N GLY A 17 15.39 -26.41 -18.97
CA GLY A 17 14.70 -26.50 -17.69
C GLY A 17 15.05 -25.26 -16.88
N LEU A 18 14.02 -24.51 -16.47
CA LEU A 18 14.20 -23.32 -15.66
C LEU A 18 14.90 -23.78 -14.38
N ARG A 19 16.23 -23.63 -14.32
CA ARG A 19 17.01 -23.93 -13.14
C ARG A 19 16.74 -22.80 -12.17
N LEU A 20 15.63 -22.93 -11.44
CA LEU A 20 15.25 -22.02 -10.36
C LEU A 20 16.44 -21.98 -9.40
N SER A 21 17.10 -20.83 -9.32
CA SER A 21 18.19 -20.63 -8.36
C SER A 21 17.65 -20.90 -6.96
N ALA A 22 18.29 -21.83 -6.23
CA ALA A 22 17.91 -22.14 -4.85
C ALA A 22 17.97 -20.90 -3.93
N GLN A 23 18.76 -19.90 -4.32
CA GLN A 23 18.77 -18.59 -3.68
C GLN A 23 17.57 -17.77 -4.12
N ARG A 24 16.55 -17.77 -3.28
CA ARG A 24 15.43 -16.84 -3.37
C ARG A 24 15.84 -15.56 -2.65
N PRO A 25 16.12 -14.44 -3.34
CA PRO A 25 16.44 -13.19 -2.66
C PRO A 25 15.27 -12.81 -1.75
N LYS A 26 15.56 -12.39 -0.52
CA LYS A 26 14.52 -11.89 0.39
C LYS A 26 13.84 -10.69 -0.28
N PRO A 27 12.50 -10.69 -0.40
CA PRO A 27 11.80 -9.57 -1.00
C PRO A 27 12.08 -8.31 -0.19
N GLN A 28 12.44 -7.24 -0.89
CA GLN A 28 12.68 -5.95 -0.25
C GLN A 28 11.37 -5.44 0.37
N PRO A 29 11.43 -4.79 1.55
CA PRO A 29 10.26 -4.24 2.18
C PRO A 29 9.62 -3.15 1.30
N ALA A 30 8.29 -3.14 1.23
CA ALA A 30 7.56 -2.10 0.52
C ALA A 30 7.90 -0.69 1.07
N ALA A 31 8.06 0.27 0.17
CA ALA A 31 8.37 1.66 0.50
C ALA A 31 7.25 2.37 1.29
N PHE A 32 6.01 1.90 1.13
CA PHE A 32 4.82 2.41 1.81
C PHE A 32 4.20 1.33 2.72
N ARG A 33 3.62 1.77 3.83
CA ARG A 33 2.77 0.98 4.71
C ARG A 33 1.36 1.52 4.68
N THR A 34 0.38 0.67 4.91
CA THR A 34 -1.03 1.07 4.88
C THR A 34 -1.51 1.30 6.30
N LEU A 35 -2.12 2.46 6.56
CA LEU A 35 -2.87 2.70 7.78
C LEU A 35 -4.35 2.45 7.50
N GLN A 36 -4.99 1.72 8.40
CA GLN A 36 -6.41 1.46 8.38
C GLN A 36 -7.07 2.21 9.52
N ILE A 37 -8.09 2.98 9.17
CA ILE A 37 -8.90 3.78 10.09
C ILE A 37 -10.29 3.14 10.12
N ASP A 38 -10.81 2.86 11.31
CA ASP A 38 -12.18 2.38 11.53
C ASP A 38 -13.18 3.56 11.41
N ALA A 39 -13.12 4.29 10.30
CA ALA A 39 -14.11 5.31 9.90
C ALA A 39 -14.12 5.45 8.37
N GLY A 40 -15.30 5.69 7.80
CA GLY A 40 -15.50 5.78 6.37
C GLY A 40 -16.47 6.89 5.95
N ARG A 41 -17.10 6.70 4.80
CA ARG A 41 -18.07 7.66 4.23
C ARG A 41 -19.27 7.89 5.14
N GLN A 42 -19.75 6.85 5.82
CA GLN A 42 -20.89 6.95 6.74
C GLN A 42 -20.57 7.84 7.95
N ASP A 43 -19.31 7.86 8.36
CA ASP A 43 -18.80 8.74 9.42
C ASP A 43 -18.54 10.18 8.95
N LYS A 44 -18.98 10.53 7.73
CA LYS A 44 -18.75 11.81 7.06
C LYS A 44 -17.26 12.13 6.88
N LEU A 45 -16.42 11.11 6.71
CA LEU A 45 -15.00 11.26 6.45
C LEU A 45 -14.79 11.57 4.95
N ARG A 46 -14.01 12.60 4.62
CA ARG A 46 -13.56 12.90 3.25
C ARG A 46 -12.08 12.58 3.09
N PRO A 47 -11.59 12.29 1.87
CA PRO A 47 -10.16 12.10 1.64
C PRO A 47 -9.32 13.32 2.06
N GLY A 48 -9.87 14.53 1.85
CA GLY A 48 -9.26 15.78 2.30
C GLY A 48 -9.11 15.88 3.82
N ASP A 49 -10.06 15.35 4.60
CA ASP A 49 -9.96 15.34 6.06
C ASP A 49 -8.80 14.43 6.53
N VAL A 50 -8.62 13.29 5.86
CA VAL A 50 -7.54 12.35 6.14
C VAL A 50 -6.19 12.96 5.77
N LEU A 51 -6.11 13.60 4.60
CA LEU A 51 -4.91 14.32 4.18
C LEU A 51 -4.57 15.43 5.17
N GLY A 52 -5.55 16.27 5.54
CA GLY A 52 -5.36 17.36 6.49
C GLY A 52 -4.94 16.89 7.88
N ALA A 53 -5.47 15.76 8.37
CA ALA A 53 -5.03 15.18 9.64
C ALA A 53 -3.58 14.69 9.58
N LEU A 54 -3.16 14.09 8.46
CA LEU A 54 -1.79 13.60 8.28
C LEU A 54 -0.77 14.73 8.06
N THR A 55 -1.11 15.73 7.24
CA THR A 55 -0.20 16.83 6.92
C THR A 55 -0.19 17.90 8.00
N GLY A 56 -1.36 18.25 8.54
CA GLY A 56 -1.49 19.26 9.59
C GLY A 56 -1.14 18.70 10.96
N ALA A 57 -1.88 17.71 11.42
CA ALA A 57 -1.80 17.24 12.81
C ALA A 57 -0.53 16.41 13.07
N ALA A 58 -0.19 15.52 12.13
CA ALA A 58 1.02 14.69 12.23
C ALA A 58 2.28 15.33 11.57
N GLY A 59 2.12 16.46 10.88
CA GLY A 59 3.23 17.19 10.26
C GLY A 59 3.94 16.41 9.15
N LEU A 60 3.26 15.47 8.48
CA LEU A 60 3.87 14.72 7.40
C LEU A 60 3.95 15.57 6.12
N PRO A 61 5.04 15.44 5.34
CA PRO A 61 5.08 16.04 4.02
C PRO A 61 4.03 15.36 3.13
N ALA A 62 3.37 16.13 2.26
CA ALA A 62 2.36 15.59 1.35
C ALA A 62 2.89 14.44 0.47
N LYS A 63 4.19 14.46 0.12
CA LYS A 63 4.88 13.38 -0.62
C LYS A 63 4.95 12.05 0.13
N ALA A 64 4.87 12.07 1.46
CA ALA A 64 4.86 10.85 2.26
C ALA A 64 3.47 10.19 2.32
N VAL A 65 2.42 10.88 1.87
CA VAL A 65 1.05 10.35 1.79
C VAL A 65 0.79 9.91 0.35
N GLY A 66 0.47 8.64 0.19
CA GLY A 66 0.10 8.04 -1.10
C GLY A 66 -1.40 8.01 -1.30
N LYS A 67 -1.89 6.93 -1.92
CA LYS A 67 -3.31 6.76 -2.23
C LYS A 67 -4.16 6.68 -0.97
N ILE A 68 -5.25 7.45 -0.94
CA ILE A 68 -6.30 7.40 0.08
C ILE A 68 -7.50 6.66 -0.51
N GLY A 69 -7.83 5.50 0.05
CA GLY A 69 -9.00 4.70 -0.27
C GLY A 69 -10.09 4.87 0.78
N LEU A 70 -11.24 5.37 0.37
CA LEU A 70 -12.37 5.62 1.27
C LEU A 70 -13.52 4.66 1.01
N PHE A 71 -13.87 3.85 2.02
CA PHE A 71 -14.97 2.87 1.98
C PHE A 71 -16.11 3.32 2.92
N PRO A 72 -17.27 2.65 2.91
CA PRO A 72 -18.41 3.05 3.74
C PRO A 72 -18.09 3.11 5.24
N THR A 73 -17.38 2.11 5.76
CA THR A 73 -17.09 1.93 7.19
C THR A 73 -15.62 2.09 7.56
N ARG A 74 -14.72 2.14 6.57
CA ARG A 74 -13.26 2.16 6.79
C ARG A 74 -12.56 3.06 5.79
N CYS A 75 -11.37 3.51 6.17
CA CYS A 75 -10.47 4.24 5.28
C CYS A 75 -9.08 3.60 5.34
N TYR A 76 -8.42 3.56 4.19
CA TYR A 76 -7.06 3.07 4.03
C TYR A 76 -6.21 4.17 3.42
N VAL A 77 -5.03 4.40 3.96
CA VAL A 77 -4.10 5.39 3.44
C VAL A 77 -2.69 4.80 3.38
N ALA A 78 -2.05 4.93 2.22
CA ALA A 78 -0.65 4.58 2.06
C ALA A 78 0.23 5.69 2.63
N VAL A 79 1.15 5.36 3.53
CA VAL A 79 2.10 6.30 4.14
C VAL A 79 3.51 5.75 4.00
N ALA A 80 4.49 6.62 3.73
CA ALA A 80 5.89 6.23 3.62
C ALA A 80 6.34 5.47 4.89
N ARG A 81 7.05 4.35 4.71
CA ARG A 81 7.38 3.43 5.81
C ARG A 81 8.07 4.12 6.98
N ALA A 82 8.99 5.06 6.70
CA ALA A 82 9.72 5.83 7.71
C ALA A 82 8.82 6.73 8.57
N GLN A 83 7.65 7.12 8.06
CA GLN A 83 6.72 8.04 8.73
C GLN A 83 5.47 7.33 9.28
N ALA A 84 5.31 6.03 9.02
CA ALA A 84 4.09 5.29 9.33
C ALA A 84 3.83 5.20 10.84
N GLU A 85 4.86 4.94 11.65
CA GLU A 85 4.73 4.88 13.12
C GLU A 85 4.39 6.25 13.72
N LYS A 86 5.02 7.32 13.22
CA LYS A 86 4.74 8.70 13.63
C LYS A 86 3.30 9.09 13.30
N ALA A 87 2.84 8.77 12.09
CA ALA A 87 1.47 9.01 11.67
C ALA A 87 0.47 8.22 12.54
N LEU A 88 0.77 6.96 12.85
CA LEU A 88 -0.07 6.11 13.71
C LEU A 88 -0.22 6.70 15.12
N ALA A 89 0.88 7.08 15.76
CA ALA A 89 0.88 7.67 17.10
C ALA A 89 0.07 8.98 17.12
N LYS A 90 0.35 9.87 16.17
CA LYS A 90 -0.34 11.17 16.07
C LYS A 90 -1.84 11.03 15.83
N LEU A 91 -2.25 10.13 14.93
CA LEU A 91 -3.68 9.88 14.67
C LEU A 91 -4.39 9.29 15.89
N ARG A 92 -3.70 8.50 16.73
CA ARG A 92 -4.27 7.97 17.97
C ARG A 92 -4.44 9.05 19.05
N GLU A 93 -3.53 10.01 19.11
CA GLU A 93 -3.59 11.11 20.07
C GLU A 93 -4.61 12.17 19.68
N GLN A 94 -4.51 12.71 18.46
CA GLN A 94 -5.28 13.87 17.99
C GLN A 94 -6.62 13.46 17.36
N GLY A 95 -6.72 12.25 16.81
CA GLY A 95 -7.90 11.82 16.06
C GLY A 95 -8.04 12.52 14.71
N ILE A 96 -9.18 12.31 14.05
CA ILE A 96 -9.54 12.97 12.79
C ILE A 96 -10.81 13.77 13.02
N LYS A 97 -10.78 15.07 12.68
CA LYS A 97 -11.91 15.99 12.90
C LYS A 97 -12.36 16.01 14.38
N GLY A 98 -11.39 16.01 15.30
CA GLY A 98 -11.65 16.01 16.75
C GLY A 98 -12.21 14.71 17.33
N ARG A 99 -12.35 13.64 16.53
CA ARG A 99 -12.83 12.33 16.99
C ARG A 99 -11.68 11.34 17.06
N LYS A 100 -11.49 10.70 18.22
CA LYS A 100 -10.54 9.60 18.37
C LYS A 100 -11.08 8.37 17.65
N LEU A 101 -10.37 7.96 16.62
CA LEU A 101 -10.71 6.79 15.81
C LEU A 101 -9.67 5.71 16.02
N ARG A 102 -10.09 4.44 15.88
CA ARG A 102 -9.16 3.33 15.94
C ARG A 102 -8.35 3.30 14.65
N VAL A 103 -7.03 3.37 14.80
CA VAL A 103 -6.07 3.29 13.69
C VAL A 103 -5.13 2.13 13.91
N ARG A 104 -4.92 1.35 12.85
CA ARG A 104 -4.06 0.17 12.83
C ARG A 104 -3.12 0.23 11.62
N LEU A 105 -1.91 -0.26 11.81
CA LEU A 105 -1.00 -0.54 10.71
C LEU A 105 -1.45 -1.85 10.05
N ILE A 106 -1.50 -1.88 8.72
CA ILE A 106 -1.73 -3.09 7.93
C ILE A 106 -0.52 -3.30 7.03
N GLY A 107 0.19 -4.41 7.23
CA GLY A 107 1.36 -4.81 6.46
C GLY A 107 2.34 -5.65 7.26
#